data_AF-E7GUC5-F1
#
_entry.id   AF-E7GUC5-F1
#
_cell.length_a   1.000
_cell.length_b   1.000
_cell.length_c   1.000
_cell.angle_alpha   90.00
_cell.angle_beta   90.00
_cell.angle_gamma   90.00
#
_symmetry.space_group_name_H-M   'P 1'
#
loop_
_entity.id
_entity.type
_entity.pdbx_description
1 polymer ?
#
loop_
_entity_poly.entity_id
_entity_poly.type
_entity_poly.pdbx_seq_one_letter_code
_entity_poly.pdbx_strand_id
1 'polypeptide(L)'
;MESEIEKLLDTLTGASPVLLSYANSKIEDLDARRQSIANEIAKLSADAVPMEKMESISGYLDDWENVSFEDKRQVVDALITVIRATNEKVEIEWKI
;
A
#
# COMPACT_ATOMS: atom_id res chain seq x y z
N MET A 1 8.52 -60.42 -6.40
CA MET A 1 8.95 -59.70 -5.18
C MET A 1 9.88 -58.55 -5.55
N GLU A 2 10.99 -58.78 -6.28
CA GLU A 2 11.83 -57.68 -6.79
C GLU A 2 11.08 -56.69 -7.71
N SER A 3 10.20 -57.19 -8.59
CA SER A 3 9.42 -56.34 -9.51
C SER A 3 8.40 -55.40 -8.84
N GLU A 4 7.92 -55.74 -7.65
CA GLU A 4 7.02 -54.87 -6.86
C GLU A 4 7.81 -53.79 -6.13
N ILE A 5 9.01 -54.12 -5.65
CA ILE A 5 9.95 -53.17 -5.05
C ILE A 5 10.39 -52.14 -6.09
N GLU A 6 10.67 -52.57 -7.32
CA GLU A 6 11.10 -51.70 -8.41
C GLU A 6 9.98 -50.73 -8.85
N LYS A 7 8.73 -51.20 -8.95
CA LYS A 7 7.56 -50.33 -9.20
C LYS A 7 7.31 -49.32 -8.08
N LEU A 8 7.48 -49.74 -6.82
CA LEU A 8 7.34 -48.84 -5.68
C LEU A 8 8.44 -47.77 -5.67
N LEU A 9 9.67 -48.15 -6.01
CA LEU A 9 10.79 -47.23 -6.20
C LEU A 9 10.51 -46.22 -7.30
N ASP A 10 10.06 -46.66 -8.47
CA ASP A 10 9.71 -45.79 -9.60
C ASP A 10 8.56 -44.82 -9.27
N THR A 11 7.58 -45.29 -8.50
CA THR A 11 6.45 -44.47 -8.06
C THR A 11 6.90 -43.42 -7.03
N LEU A 12 7.80 -43.79 -6.11
CA LEU A 12 8.34 -42.91 -5.07
C LEU A 12 9.29 -41.85 -5.67
N THR A 13 10.14 -42.25 -6.62
CA THR A 13 11.04 -41.34 -7.34
C THR A 13 10.29 -40.47 -8.34
N GLY A 14 9.15 -40.91 -8.89
CA GLY A 14 8.26 -40.07 -9.70
C GLY A 14 7.45 -39.07 -8.88
N ALA A 15 7.03 -39.44 -7.67
CA ALA A 15 6.27 -38.56 -6.77
C ALA A 15 7.10 -37.43 -6.17
N SER A 16 8.39 -37.66 -5.89
CA SER A 16 9.28 -36.66 -5.27
C SER A 16 9.49 -35.39 -6.12
N PRO A 17 9.79 -35.47 -7.43
CA PRO A 17 9.86 -34.31 -8.33
C PRO A 17 8.53 -33.56 -8.48
N VAL A 18 7.41 -34.28 -8.48
CA VAL A 18 6.07 -33.67 -8.59
C VAL A 18 5.74 -32.88 -7.32
N LEU A 19 6.04 -33.43 -6.15
CA LEU A 19 5.87 -32.73 -4.87
C LEU A 19 6.79 -31.51 -4.75
N LEU A 20 8.03 -31.62 -5.22
CA LEU A 20 8.96 -30.49 -5.27
C LEU A 20 8.48 -29.40 -6.23
N SER A 21 7.99 -29.76 -7.41
CA SER A 21 7.42 -28.81 -8.37
C SER A 21 6.18 -28.12 -7.81
N TYR A 22 5.30 -28.86 -7.13
CA TYR A 22 4.14 -28.29 -6.46
C TYR A 22 4.54 -27.34 -5.33
N ALA A 23 5.53 -27.72 -4.51
CA ALA A 23 6.04 -26.86 -3.45
C ALA A 23 6.64 -25.56 -4.01
N ASN A 24 7.44 -25.65 -5.08
CA ASN A 24 8.02 -24.49 -5.75
C ASN A 24 6.95 -23.58 -6.35
N SER A 25 5.98 -24.14 -7.07
CA SER A 25 4.85 -23.37 -7.61
C SER A 25 4.06 -22.68 -6.49
N LYS A 26 3.88 -23.35 -5.33
CA LYS A 26 3.19 -22.73 -4.20
C LYS A 26 3.99 -21.61 -3.56
N ILE A 27 5.32 -21.72 -3.54
CA ILE A 27 6.22 -20.67 -3.07
C ILE A 27 6.14 -19.45 -4.01
N GLU A 28 6.19 -19.66 -5.33
CA GLU A 28 6.07 -18.59 -6.32
C GLU A 28 4.73 -17.85 -6.21
N ASP A 29 3.61 -18.57 -6.06
CA ASP A 29 2.29 -17.97 -5.83
C ASP A 29 2.26 -17.08 -4.57
N LEU A 30 2.87 -17.56 -3.48
CA LEU A 30 2.93 -16.83 -2.22
C LEU A 30 3.82 -15.59 -2.34
N ASP A 31 4.94 -15.68 -3.06
CA ASP A 31 5.85 -14.56 -3.27
C ASP A 31 5.22 -13.50 -4.17
N ALA A 32 4.52 -13.91 -5.24
CA ALA A 32 3.75 -13.00 -6.09
C ALA A 32 2.66 -12.27 -5.29
N ARG A 33 1.93 -13.00 -4.43
CA ARG A 33 0.90 -12.40 -3.57
C ARG A 33 1.50 -11.44 -2.55
N ARG A 34 2.63 -11.80 -1.93
CA ARG A 34 3.36 -10.94 -1.00
C ARG A 34 3.81 -9.65 -1.68
N GLN A 35 4.34 -9.74 -2.91
CA GLN A 35 4.78 -8.59 -3.68
C GLN A 35 3.61 -7.68 -4.07
N SER A 36 2.48 -8.26 -4.48
CA SER A 36 1.25 -7.50 -4.76
C SER A 36 0.79 -6.69 -3.55
N ILE A 37 0.74 -7.31 -2.36
CA ILE A 37 0.33 -6.64 -1.12
C ILE A 37 1.32 -5.53 -0.74
N ALA A 38 2.63 -5.79 -0.87
CA ALA A 38 3.65 -4.79 -0.59
C ALA A 38 3.52 -3.56 -1.50
N ASN A 39 3.23 -3.77 -2.79
CA ASN A 39 3.00 -2.68 -3.74
C ASN A 39 1.73 -1.88 -3.40
N GLU A 40 0.66 -2.58 -3.00
CA GLU A 40 -0.59 -1.93 -2.62
C GLU A 40 -0.43 -1.11 -1.33
N ILE A 41 0.31 -1.63 -0.33
CA ILE A 41 0.68 -0.89 0.88
C ILE A 41 1.54 0.33 0.54
N ALA A 42 2.55 0.19 -0.33
CA ALA A 42 3.40 1.30 -0.73
C ALA A 42 2.60 2.41 -1.43
N LYS A 43 1.66 2.03 -2.31
CA LYS A 43 0.75 2.97 -2.97
C LYS A 43 -0.14 3.69 -1.97
N LEU A 44 -0.82 2.94 -1.09
CA LEU A 44 -1.68 3.52 -0.05
C LEU A 44 -0.90 4.40 0.93
N SER A 45 0.35 4.06 1.25
CA SER A 45 1.20 4.85 2.15
C SER A 45 1.73 6.12 1.48
N ALA A 46 1.93 6.10 0.16
CA ALA A 46 2.30 7.29 -0.61
C ALA A 46 1.13 8.26 -0.77
N ASP A 47 -0.09 7.73 -0.92
CA ASP A 47 -1.31 8.52 -1.09
C ASP A 47 -1.92 8.95 0.27
N ALA A 48 -1.58 8.27 1.37
CA ALA A 48 -2.04 8.63 2.69
C ALA A 48 -1.33 9.89 3.20
N VAL A 49 -2.12 10.93 3.47
CA VAL A 49 -1.66 12.07 4.28
C VAL A 49 -1.21 11.53 5.65
N PRO A 50 0.04 11.80 6.09
CA PRO A 50 0.54 11.29 7.36
C PRO A 50 -0.41 11.66 8.50
N MET A 51 -0.81 10.67 9.31
CA MET A 51 -1.75 10.86 10.42
C MET A 51 -1.24 11.89 11.45
N GLU A 52 0.07 11.98 11.64
CA GLU A 52 0.74 13.03 12.45
C GLU A 52 0.53 14.45 11.89
N LYS A 53 0.43 14.59 10.56
CA LYS A 53 0.05 15.87 9.93
C LYS A 53 -1.42 16.19 10.14
N MET A 54 -2.31 15.19 10.17
CA MET A 54 -3.72 15.44 10.46
C MET A 54 -3.94 15.92 11.90
N GLU A 55 -3.26 15.33 12.89
CA GLU A 55 -3.37 15.77 14.29
C GLU A 55 -2.84 17.19 14.49
N SER A 56 -1.68 17.51 13.91
CA SER A 56 -1.12 18.88 13.94
C SER A 56 -2.02 19.89 13.22
N ILE A 57 -2.58 19.53 12.05
CA ILE A 57 -3.57 20.36 11.35
C ILE A 57 -4.81 20.61 12.22
N SER A 58 -5.32 19.61 12.93
CA SER A 58 -6.48 19.80 13.82
C SER A 58 -6.21 20.79 14.95
N GLY A 59 -5.02 20.72 15.58
CA GLY A 59 -4.61 21.67 16.60
C GLY A 59 -4.44 23.11 16.06
N TYR A 60 -3.96 23.26 14.83
CA TYR A 60 -3.85 24.59 14.19
C TYR A 60 -5.21 25.16 13.76
N LEU A 61 -6.19 24.31 13.44
CA LEU A 61 -7.55 24.75 13.12
C LEU A 61 -8.31 25.25 14.35
N ASP A 62 -8.07 24.63 15.52
CA ASP A 62 -8.71 25.02 16.79
C ASP A 62 -8.27 26.42 17.27
N ASP A 63 -7.03 26.82 17.00
CA ASP A 63 -6.46 28.13 17.38
C ASP A 63 -6.09 29.01 16.17
N TRP A 64 -6.79 28.85 15.04
CA TRP A 64 -6.45 29.44 13.74
C TRP A 64 -6.08 30.94 13.80
N GLU A 65 -6.78 31.77 14.57
CA GLU A 65 -6.50 33.21 14.66
C GLU A 65 -5.08 33.52 15.18
N ASN A 66 -4.54 32.68 16.07
CA ASN A 66 -3.24 32.87 16.72
C ASN A 66 -2.07 32.16 16.02
N VAL A 67 -2.36 31.40 14.97
CA VAL A 67 -1.37 30.64 14.20
C VAL A 67 -0.59 31.56 13.26
N SER A 68 0.73 31.32 13.15
CA SER A 68 1.60 32.12 12.28
C SER A 68 1.18 31.99 10.81
N PHE A 69 1.48 33.01 10.00
CA PHE A 69 1.16 32.95 8.56
C PHE A 69 1.82 31.75 7.87
N GLU A 70 3.03 31.37 8.28
CA GLU A 70 3.75 30.24 7.71
C GLU A 70 3.09 28.89 8.03
N ASP A 71 2.63 28.73 9.27
CA ASP A 71 1.89 27.54 9.70
C ASP A 71 0.51 27.47 9.02
N LYS A 72 -0.19 28.61 8.88
CA LYS A 72 -1.43 28.72 8.09
C LYS A 72 -1.21 28.27 6.64
N ARG A 73 -0.09 28.70 6.03
CA ARG A 73 0.29 28.30 4.67
C ARG A 73 0.53 26.79 4.59
N GLN A 74 1.21 26.20 5.57
CA GLN A 74 1.44 24.75 5.59
C GLN A 74 0.14 23.95 5.72
N VAL A 75 -0.79 24.38 6.56
CA VAL A 75 -2.11 23.74 6.70
C VAL A 75 -2.89 23.83 5.39
N VAL A 76 -2.89 25.00 4.75
CA VAL A 76 -3.54 25.21 3.45
C VAL A 76 -2.90 24.35 2.35
N ASP A 77 -1.58 24.31 2.25
CA ASP A 77 -0.85 23.47 1.28
C ASP A 77 -1.09 21.98 1.52
N ALA A 78 -1.33 21.57 2.76
CA ALA A 78 -1.62 20.19 3.12
C ALA A 78 -3.06 19.77 2.79
N LEU A 79 -4.03 20.69 2.82
CA LEU A 79 -5.46 20.40 2.65
C LEU A 79 -6.01 20.74 1.25
N ILE A 80 -5.45 21.75 0.59
CA ILE A 80 -5.97 22.28 -0.67
C ILE A 80 -5.12 21.78 -1.83
N THR A 81 -5.77 21.28 -2.88
CA THR A 81 -5.15 20.84 -4.14
C THR A 81 -4.99 22.02 -5.08
N VAL A 82 -6.08 22.75 -5.36
CA VAL A 82 -6.11 23.88 -6.29
C VAL A 82 -7.10 24.93 -5.80
N ILE A 83 -6.73 26.21 -5.94
CA ILE A 83 -7.64 27.34 -5.76
C ILE A 83 -7.85 28.02 -7.12
N ARG A 84 -9.09 28.11 -7.56
CA ARG A 84 -9.48 28.83 -8.79
C ARG A 84 -10.28 30.06 -8.39
N ALA A 85 -9.69 31.24 -8.56
CA ALA A 85 -10.38 32.49 -8.32
C ALA A 85 -10.76 33.15 -9.65
N THR A 86 -12.02 33.54 -9.75
CA THR A 86 -12.56 34.41 -10.81
C THR A 86 -13.08 35.68 -10.16
N ASN A 87 -13.41 36.70 -10.95
CA ASN A 87 -13.91 37.97 -10.45
C ASN A 87 -15.22 37.85 -9.65
N GLU A 88 -15.95 36.73 -9.81
CA GLU A 88 -17.26 36.49 -9.19
C GLU A 88 -17.26 35.37 -8.15
N LYS A 89 -16.33 34.41 -8.24
CA LYS A 89 -16.31 33.25 -7.34
C LYS A 89 -14.91 32.70 -7.11
N VAL A 90 -14.74 32.09 -5.95
CA VAL A 90 -13.57 31.29 -5.58
C VAL A 90 -14.02 29.84 -5.45
N GLU A 91 -13.37 28.96 -6.21
CA GLU A 91 -13.53 27.51 -6.13
C GLU A 91 -12.29 26.92 -5.48
N ILE A 92 -12.48 26.06 -4.48
CA ILE A 92 -11.42 25.38 -3.75
C ILE A 92 -11.60 23.88 -3.97
N GLU A 93 -10.57 23.24 -4.52
CA GLU A 93 -10.45 21.80 -4.69
C GLU A 93 -9.63 21.25 -3.53
N TRP A 94 -10.24 20.38 -2.72
CA TRP A 94 -9.63 19.82 -1.52
C TRP A 94 -9.00 18.45 -1.80
N LYS A 95 -7.99 18.05 -1.03
CA LYS A 95 -7.27 16.76 -1.15
C LYS A 95 -8.03 15.54 -0.58
N ILE A 96 -9.36 15.64 -0.42
CA ILE A 96 -10.22 14.63 0.24
C ILE A 96 -10.56 13.49 -0.72
#